data_AF-A0A940MXQ1-F1
#
_entry.id   AF-A0A940MXQ1-F1
#
_cell.length_a   1.000
_cell.length_b   1.000
_cell.length_c   1.000
_cell.angle_alpha   90.00
_cell.angle_beta   90.00
_cell.angle_gamma   90.00
#
_symmetry.space_group_name_H-M   'P 1'
#
loop_
_entity.id
_entity.type
_entity.pdbx_description
1 polymer ?
#
loop_
_entity_poly.entity_id
_entity_poly.type
_entity_poly.pdbx_seq_one_letter_code
_entity_poly.pdbx_strand_id
1 'polypeptide(L)'
;MGTWGLLASVALLALAVLYFLRGDDAAAALPADLSPRDFERHCANLMAARGWSVTLGRGSADQGVDVLARKGGRSVVLQCKLHGRPVGNRAVQEALAGRGFAGADCAAVVSNASYTPAAHALAARVGVLLLNVPDLARADALFRQSPRPAQPAGPPEPKSEPARRPRKARPRAQARGRARRLRGGLIPAGLLAGIILLLPESPPGPADPPRPGLAASRAASRGAFPLPLPPPTPPHLLRRPAG
;
A
#
# COMPACT_ATOMS: atom_id res chain seq x y z
N MET A 1 -55.30 26.03 19.56
CA MET A 1 -54.19 25.41 18.80
C MET A 1 -53.03 25.23 19.75
N GLY A 2 -52.80 23.99 20.18
CA GLY A 2 -52.06 23.68 21.41
C GLY A 2 -50.55 23.83 21.26
N THR A 3 -49.93 24.35 22.32
CA THR A 3 -48.47 24.39 22.56
C THR A 3 -47.78 23.04 22.31
N TRP A 4 -48.52 21.94 22.44
CA TRP A 4 -48.11 20.58 22.07
C TRP A 4 -47.65 20.43 20.61
N GLY A 5 -48.26 21.15 19.66
CA GLY A 5 -47.85 21.10 18.25
C GLY A 5 -46.48 21.75 18.02
N LEU A 6 -46.22 22.88 18.68
CA LEU A 6 -44.94 23.57 18.60
C LEU A 6 -43.81 22.74 19.25
N LEU A 7 -44.08 22.14 20.41
CA LEU A 7 -43.13 21.26 21.08
C LEU A 7 -42.80 20.02 20.24
N ALA A 8 -43.80 19.42 19.59
CA ALA A 8 -43.59 18.29 18.68
C ALA A 8 -42.74 18.69 17.46
N SER A 9 -43.00 19.86 16.87
CA SER A 9 -42.22 20.36 15.72
C SER A 9 -40.78 20.70 16.09
N VAL A 10 -40.55 21.34 17.25
CA VAL A 10 -39.19 21.63 17.75
C VAL A 10 -38.45 20.34 18.09
N ALA A 11 -39.13 19.36 18.69
CA ALA A 11 -38.55 18.05 18.97
C ALA A 11 -38.17 17.32 17.67
N LEU A 12 -39.04 17.32 16.65
CA LEU A 12 -38.76 16.72 15.34
C LEU A 12 -37.60 17.42 14.63
N LEU A 13 -37.57 18.76 14.65
CA LEU A 13 -36.47 19.53 14.06
C LEU A 13 -35.17 19.28 14.82
N ALA A 14 -35.20 19.26 16.16
CA ALA A 14 -34.05 18.93 16.97
C ALA A 14 -33.58 17.49 16.72
N LEU A 15 -34.49 16.54 16.55
CA LEU A 15 -34.15 15.14 16.23
C LEU A 15 -33.57 15.01 14.83
N ALA A 16 -34.10 15.75 13.85
CA ALA A 16 -33.58 15.80 12.49
C ALA A 16 -32.21 16.48 12.44
N VAL A 17 -32.04 17.61 13.14
CA VAL A 17 -30.75 18.28 13.30
C VAL A 17 -29.77 17.35 14.01
N LEU A 18 -30.17 16.69 15.10
CA LEU A 18 -29.33 15.71 15.78
C LEU A 18 -28.98 14.54 14.85
N TYR A 19 -29.91 14.05 14.03
CA TYR A 19 -29.66 12.99 13.04
C TYR A 19 -28.66 13.45 11.95
N PHE A 20 -28.86 14.65 11.39
CA PHE A 20 -27.93 15.25 10.42
C PHE A 20 -26.56 15.57 11.04
N LEU A 21 -26.51 15.98 12.31
CA LEU A 21 -25.28 16.21 13.08
C LEU A 21 -24.64 14.90 13.56
N ARG A 22 -25.41 13.81 13.68
CA ARG A 22 -24.91 12.46 14.00
C ARG A 22 -24.12 11.85 12.87
N GLY A 23 -24.16 12.48 11.68
CA GLY A 23 -23.28 12.26 10.53
C GLY A 23 -22.80 10.83 10.45
N ASP A 24 -23.65 9.96 9.87
CA ASP A 24 -23.44 8.52 9.70
C ASP A 24 -22.02 8.10 10.06
N ASP A 25 -21.87 7.51 11.26
CA ASP A 25 -20.62 6.94 11.74
C ASP A 25 -20.17 5.86 10.75
N ALA A 26 -19.51 6.29 9.68
CA ALA A 26 -18.83 5.45 8.72
C ALA A 26 -17.52 4.89 9.31
N ALA A 27 -17.45 4.86 10.64
CA ALA A 27 -16.62 3.99 11.46
C ALA A 27 -17.32 2.65 11.76
N ALA A 28 -18.32 2.25 10.95
CA ALA A 28 -18.78 0.87 10.89
C ALA A 28 -17.56 -0.04 10.78
N ALA A 29 -17.47 -1.04 11.66
CA ALA A 29 -16.37 -1.99 11.68
C ALA A 29 -16.12 -2.52 10.26
N LEU A 30 -14.86 -2.46 9.80
CA LEU A 30 -14.51 -2.90 8.45
C LEU A 30 -14.90 -4.38 8.27
N PRO A 31 -15.49 -4.77 7.12
CA PRO A 31 -15.81 -6.17 6.84
C PRO A 31 -14.57 -7.06 6.98
N ALA A 32 -14.76 -8.28 7.50
CA ALA A 32 -13.65 -9.21 7.72
C ALA A 32 -12.97 -9.68 6.41
N ASP A 33 -13.70 -9.65 5.29
CA ASP A 33 -13.30 -10.06 3.95
C ASP A 33 -13.00 -8.87 3.02
N LEU A 34 -12.81 -7.67 3.57
CA LEU A 34 -12.55 -6.46 2.78
C LEU A 34 -11.25 -6.60 1.98
N SER A 35 -11.34 -6.47 0.66
CA SER A 35 -10.13 -6.47 -0.18
C SER A 35 -9.37 -5.14 -0.04
N PRO A 36 -8.04 -5.10 -0.31
CA PRO A 36 -7.29 -3.84 -0.31
C PRO A 36 -7.89 -2.78 -1.24
N ARG A 37 -8.40 -3.20 -2.41
CA ARG A 37 -9.03 -2.29 -3.37
C ARG A 37 -10.36 -1.74 -2.85
N ASP A 38 -11.12 -2.55 -2.12
CA ASP A 38 -12.37 -2.09 -1.49
C ASP A 38 -12.09 -1.18 -0.30
N PHE A 39 -10.98 -1.39 0.42
CA PHE A 39 -10.51 -0.45 1.44
C PHE A 39 -10.15 0.92 0.85
N GLU A 40 -9.47 0.97 -0.30
CA GLU A 40 -9.21 2.23 -1.02
C GLU A 40 -10.52 2.93 -1.38
N ARG A 41 -11.49 2.17 -1.91
CA ARG A 41 -12.83 2.68 -2.27
C ARG A 41 -13.59 3.18 -1.04
N HIS A 42 -13.49 2.49 0.08
CA HIS A 42 -14.09 2.89 1.35
C HIS A 42 -13.52 4.25 1.81
N CYS A 43 -12.19 4.39 1.84
CA CYS A 43 -11.53 5.67 2.14
C CYS A 43 -11.94 6.79 1.17
N ALA A 44 -12.05 6.50 -0.12
CA ALA A 44 -12.50 7.47 -1.12
C ALA A 44 -13.96 7.90 -0.88
N ASN A 45 -14.85 6.97 -0.53
CA ASN A 45 -16.25 7.26 -0.23
C ASN A 45 -16.37 8.14 1.03
N LEU A 46 -15.57 7.88 2.07
CA LEU A 46 -15.52 8.71 3.28
C LEU A 46 -15.13 10.16 2.96
N MET A 47 -14.15 10.35 2.08
CA MET A 47 -13.74 11.66 1.60
C MET A 47 -14.83 12.31 0.74
N ALA A 48 -15.45 11.56 -0.18
CA ALA A 48 -16.51 12.04 -1.05
C ALA A 48 -17.76 12.48 -0.28
N ALA A 49 -18.16 11.71 0.74
CA ALA A 49 -19.26 12.05 1.65
C ALA A 49 -19.01 13.37 2.39
N ARG A 50 -17.75 13.80 2.50
CA ARG A 50 -17.35 15.10 3.05
C ARG A 50 -17.20 16.19 2.00
N GLY A 51 -17.66 15.96 0.77
CA GLY A 51 -17.59 16.95 -0.31
C GLY A 51 -16.20 17.11 -0.93
N TRP A 52 -15.32 16.11 -0.80
CA TRP A 52 -14.09 16.06 -1.59
C TRP A 52 -14.37 15.45 -2.97
N SER A 53 -13.81 16.05 -4.03
CA SER A 53 -13.75 15.41 -5.34
C SER A 53 -12.66 14.34 -5.32
N VAL A 54 -13.03 13.08 -5.50
CA VAL A 54 -12.11 11.93 -5.38
C VAL A 54 -11.85 11.26 -6.72
N THR A 55 -10.59 10.88 -6.95
CA THR A 55 -10.15 10.03 -8.06
C THR A 55 -9.40 8.86 -7.46
N LEU A 56 -9.85 7.63 -7.75
CA LEU A 56 -9.12 6.42 -7.38
C LEU A 56 -7.92 6.25 -8.30
N GLY A 57 -6.78 5.83 -7.74
CA GLY A 57 -5.66 5.32 -8.51
C GLY A 57 -6.05 4.08 -9.32
N ARG A 58 -5.34 3.81 -10.40
CA ARG A 58 -5.45 2.60 -11.22
C ARG A 58 -4.86 1.34 -10.54
N GLY A 59 -4.44 1.44 -9.29
CA GLY A 59 -3.97 0.33 -8.45
C GLY A 59 -2.45 0.32 -8.31
N SER A 60 -1.85 -0.88 -8.18
CA SER A 60 -0.41 -1.09 -7.89
C SER A 60 0.58 -0.39 -8.84
N ALA A 61 0.14 0.14 -9.99
CA ALA A 61 0.99 0.85 -10.95
C ALA A 61 1.25 2.32 -10.57
N ASP A 62 0.53 2.85 -9.58
CA ASP A 62 0.37 4.29 -9.40
C ASP A 62 1.28 4.86 -8.31
N GLN A 63 2.58 4.56 -8.30
CA GLN A 63 3.62 5.29 -7.53
C GLN A 63 3.26 5.73 -6.08
N GLY A 64 2.39 5.00 -5.38
CA GLY A 64 1.89 5.34 -4.04
C GLY A 64 0.67 6.27 -3.94
N VAL A 65 -0.17 6.35 -4.98
CA VAL A 65 -1.41 7.16 -5.04
C VAL A 65 -2.63 6.23 -5.14
N ASP A 66 -3.21 5.86 -4.00
CA ASP A 66 -4.44 5.04 -4.02
C ASP A 66 -5.68 5.91 -4.20
N VAL A 67 -5.70 7.10 -3.57
CA VAL A 67 -6.78 8.10 -3.73
C VAL A 67 -6.18 9.49 -3.88
N LEU A 68 -6.60 10.22 -4.90
CA LEU A 68 -6.37 11.66 -5.03
C LEU A 68 -7.67 12.39 -4.70
N ALA A 69 -7.66 13.24 -3.67
CA ALA A 69 -8.84 14.01 -3.25
C ALA A 69 -8.56 15.51 -3.37
N ARG A 70 -9.57 16.28 -3.83
CA ARG A 70 -9.49 17.74 -3.99
C ARG A 70 -10.70 18.44 -3.39
N LYS A 71 -10.47 19.52 -2.64
CA LYS A 71 -11.52 20.38 -2.07
C LYS A 71 -10.98 21.77 -1.76
N GLY A 72 -11.72 22.82 -2.13
CA GLY A 72 -11.39 24.20 -1.77
C GLY A 72 -9.97 24.65 -2.16
N GLY A 73 -9.50 24.26 -3.34
CA GLY A 73 -8.15 24.59 -3.82
C GLY A 73 -7.01 23.81 -3.11
N ARG A 74 -7.35 22.80 -2.31
CA ARG A 74 -6.43 21.87 -1.67
C ARG A 74 -6.48 20.51 -2.35
N SER A 75 -5.32 19.91 -2.61
CA SER A 75 -5.20 18.54 -3.12
C SER A 75 -4.46 17.65 -2.12
N VAL A 76 -4.92 16.42 -1.95
CA VAL A 76 -4.29 15.43 -1.06
C VAL A 76 -4.20 14.06 -1.72
N VAL A 77 -3.07 13.40 -1.53
CA VAL A 77 -2.87 11.99 -1.85
C VAL A 77 -3.06 11.15 -0.60
N LEU A 78 -3.84 10.07 -0.71
CA LEU A 78 -3.98 9.06 0.32
C LEU A 78 -3.34 7.76 -0.17
N GLN A 79 -2.41 7.22 0.61
CA GLN A 79 -1.97 5.83 0.54
C GLN A 79 -2.76 5.03 1.57
N CYS A 80 -3.69 4.20 1.11
CA CYS A 80 -4.50 3.32 1.93
C CYS A 80 -3.75 2.01 2.19
N LYS A 81 -3.71 1.59 3.45
CA LYS A 81 -3.02 0.37 3.89
C LYS A 81 -3.93 -0.47 4.79
N LEU A 82 -4.46 -1.56 4.25
CA LEU A 82 -5.16 -2.58 5.01
C LEU A 82 -4.15 -3.63 5.52
N HIS A 83 -3.87 -3.65 6.83
CA HIS A 83 -2.89 -4.55 7.43
C HIS A 83 -3.35 -5.16 8.75
N GLY A 84 -2.85 -6.36 9.05
CA GLY A 84 -2.96 -7.00 10.37
C GLY A 84 -1.79 -6.70 11.32
N ARG A 85 -0.84 -5.87 10.90
CA ARG A 85 0.35 -5.49 11.68
C ARG A 85 0.61 -3.99 11.56
N PRO A 86 1.38 -3.40 12.49
CA PRO A 86 1.68 -1.98 12.44
C PRO A 86 2.34 -1.54 11.13
N VAL A 87 1.90 -0.40 10.60
CA VAL A 87 2.38 0.16 9.32
C VAL A 87 3.75 0.82 9.51
N GLY A 88 4.69 0.50 8.61
CA GLY A 88 6.07 0.98 8.66
C GLY A 88 6.42 2.10 7.66
N ASN A 89 7.70 2.48 7.65
CA ASN A 89 8.24 3.60 6.86
C ASN A 89 7.91 3.54 5.37
N ARG A 90 7.82 2.33 4.79
CA ARG A 90 7.54 2.14 3.37
C ARG A 90 6.27 2.85 2.94
N ALA A 91 5.19 2.77 3.72
CA ALA A 91 3.94 3.43 3.40
C ALA A 91 4.08 4.97 3.39
N VAL A 92 4.89 5.51 4.30
CA VAL A 92 5.17 6.96 4.37
C VAL A 92 5.98 7.41 3.15
N GLN A 93 6.96 6.61 2.72
CA GLN A 93 7.77 6.88 1.53
C GLN A 93 6.92 6.83 0.26
N GLU A 94 6.04 5.84 0.14
CA GLU A 94 5.08 5.71 -0.97
C GLU A 94 4.15 6.93 -1.03
N ALA A 95 3.54 7.33 0.09
CA ALA A 95 2.68 8.52 0.14
C ALA A 95 3.43 9.82 -0.20
N LEU A 96 4.68 9.95 0.26
CA LEU A 96 5.54 11.09 -0.06
C LEU A 96 5.86 11.16 -1.56
N ALA A 97 6.22 10.02 -2.17
CA ALA A 97 6.47 9.93 -3.61
C ALA A 97 5.19 10.24 -4.40
N GLY A 98 4.06 9.66 -3.99
CA GLY A 98 2.75 9.90 -4.58
C GLY A 98 2.33 11.37 -4.54
N ARG A 99 2.61 12.08 -3.43
CA ARG A 99 2.41 13.54 -3.33
C ARG A 99 3.16 14.29 -4.43
N GLY A 100 4.44 13.98 -4.60
CA GLY A 100 5.29 14.60 -5.61
C GLY A 100 4.82 14.28 -7.02
N PHE A 101 4.51 13.01 -7.29
CA PHE A 101 4.03 12.54 -8.60
C PHE A 101 2.71 13.19 -9.01
N ALA A 102 1.74 13.30 -8.07
CA ALA A 102 0.44 13.89 -8.34
C ALA A 102 0.41 15.43 -8.27
N GLY A 103 1.52 16.07 -7.87
CA GLY A 103 1.56 17.51 -7.59
C GLY A 103 0.58 17.92 -6.49
N ALA A 104 0.39 17.08 -5.47
CA ALA A 104 -0.58 17.31 -4.42
C ALA A 104 0.00 18.19 -3.29
N ASP A 105 -0.86 18.95 -2.62
CA ASP A 105 -0.44 19.79 -1.51
C ASP A 105 -0.13 18.97 -0.24
N CYS A 106 -0.90 17.92 0.01
CA CYS A 106 -0.77 17.08 1.19
C CYS A 106 -0.60 15.61 0.79
N ALA A 107 -0.01 14.83 1.71
CA ALA A 107 -0.07 13.38 1.66
C ALA A 107 -0.46 12.82 3.02
N ALA A 108 -1.19 11.71 3.00
CA ALA A 108 -1.48 10.93 4.19
C ALA A 108 -1.37 9.43 3.89
N VAL A 109 -0.96 8.68 4.91
CA VAL A 109 -1.17 7.23 4.96
C VAL A 109 -2.44 6.99 5.78
N VAL A 110 -3.38 6.25 5.23
CA VAL A 110 -4.63 5.85 5.90
C VAL A 110 -4.59 4.36 6.20
N SER A 111 -4.81 3.95 7.45
CA SER A 111 -4.80 2.52 7.81
C SER A 111 -5.91 2.13 8.80
N ASN A 112 -6.16 0.83 8.90
CA ASN A 112 -6.94 0.21 9.96
C ASN A 112 -6.06 -0.19 11.17
N ALA A 113 -4.73 -0.18 11.02
CA ALA A 113 -3.77 -0.61 12.03
C ALA A 113 -2.96 0.56 12.57
N SER A 114 -2.30 0.34 13.72
CA SER A 114 -1.37 1.31 14.30
C SER A 114 -0.13 1.51 13.42
N TYR A 115 0.67 2.52 13.72
CA TYR A 115 1.93 2.81 13.03
C TYR A 115 3.13 2.48 13.91
N THR A 116 4.27 2.15 13.29
CA THR A 116 5.51 1.95 14.04
C THR A 116 6.08 3.29 14.53
N PRO A 117 6.88 3.32 15.62
CA PRO A 117 7.55 4.55 16.06
C PRO A 117 8.43 5.18 14.97
N ALA A 118 9.08 4.35 14.15
CA ALA A 118 9.86 4.81 13.01
C ALA A 118 9.00 5.50 11.95
N ALA A 119 7.79 4.99 11.69
CA ALA A 119 6.85 5.59 10.74
C ALA A 119 6.38 6.97 11.24
N HIS A 120 6.07 7.10 12.53
CA HIS A 120 5.76 8.38 13.16
C HIS A 120 6.92 9.39 13.01
N ALA A 121 8.14 8.97 13.31
CA ALA A 121 9.32 9.84 13.21
C ALA A 121 9.56 10.31 11.76
N LEU A 122 9.42 9.42 10.78
CA LEU A 122 9.57 9.78 9.37
C LEU A 122 8.46 10.71 8.90
N ALA A 123 7.20 10.36 9.20
CA ALA A 123 6.02 11.11 8.80
C ALA A 123 6.05 12.56 9.29
N ALA A 124 6.41 12.75 10.57
CA ALA A 124 6.61 14.08 11.15
C ALA A 124 7.68 14.90 10.41
N ARG A 125 8.77 14.25 9.97
CA ARG A 125 9.89 14.93 9.30
C ARG A 125 9.59 15.31 7.84
N VAL A 126 8.80 14.51 7.12
CA VAL A 126 8.50 14.74 5.69
C VAL A 126 7.14 15.42 5.45
N GLY A 127 6.38 15.67 6.51
CA GLY A 127 5.06 16.28 6.44
C GLY A 127 4.03 15.37 5.77
N VAL A 128 4.04 14.08 6.12
CA VAL A 128 3.00 13.11 5.73
C VAL A 128 2.14 12.85 6.96
N LEU A 129 0.82 12.91 6.82
CA LEU A 129 -0.09 12.60 7.92
C LEU A 129 -0.28 11.08 8.07
N LEU A 130 -0.41 10.62 9.31
CA LEU A 130 -0.77 9.23 9.62
C LEU A 130 -2.17 9.25 10.20
N LEU A 131 -3.11 8.62 9.50
CA LEU A 131 -4.53 8.68 9.79
C LEU A 131 -5.12 7.28 9.92
N ASN A 132 -5.94 7.06 10.93
CA ASN A 132 -6.81 5.89 10.94
C ASN A 132 -8.11 6.21 10.20
N VAL A 133 -8.87 5.17 9.83
CA VAL A 133 -10.17 5.34 9.13
C VAL A 133 -11.08 6.37 9.81
N PRO A 134 -11.26 6.38 11.15
CA PRO A 134 -12.11 7.38 11.80
C PRO A 134 -11.57 8.82 11.68
N ASP A 135 -10.28 9.02 11.46
CA ASP A 135 -9.70 10.35 11.33
C ASP A 135 -10.10 11.03 10.02
N LEU A 136 -10.51 10.28 9.00
CA LEU A 136 -11.11 10.83 7.79
C LEU A 136 -12.37 11.63 8.10
N ALA A 137 -13.03 11.37 9.25
CA ALA A 137 -14.13 12.18 9.72
C ALA A 137 -13.73 13.66 9.99
N ARG A 138 -12.44 13.91 10.20
CA ARG A 138 -11.89 15.23 10.50
C ARG A 138 -10.93 15.72 9.40
N ALA A 139 -10.98 15.09 8.22
CA ALA A 139 -10.10 15.39 7.08
C ALA A 139 -10.01 16.89 6.77
N ASP A 140 -11.13 17.61 6.77
CA ASP A 140 -11.16 19.05 6.49
C ASP A 140 -10.33 19.89 7.47
N ALA A 141 -10.32 19.53 8.75
CA ALA A 141 -9.52 20.24 9.75
C ALA A 141 -8.03 19.85 9.61
N LEU A 142 -7.75 18.56 9.47
CA LEU A 142 -6.40 18.01 9.39
C LEU A 142 -5.63 18.53 8.17
N PHE A 143 -6.25 18.56 7.00
CA PHE A 143 -5.58 19.00 5.77
C PHE A 143 -5.49 20.53 5.63
N ARG A 144 -6.35 21.29 6.31
CA ARG A 144 -6.24 22.76 6.39
C ARG A 144 -5.07 23.22 7.25
N GLN A 145 -4.81 22.53 8.35
CA GLN A 145 -3.73 22.86 9.28
C GLN A 145 -2.36 22.40 8.79
N SER A 146 -2.32 21.41 7.88
CA SER A 146 -1.08 20.92 7.30
C SER A 146 -0.44 21.99 6.41
N PRO A 147 0.85 22.36 6.61
CA PRO A 147 1.51 23.36 5.78
C PRO A 147 1.43 23.01 4.30
N ARG A 148 1.13 23.98 3.44
CA ARG A 148 1.34 23.81 1.99
C ARG A 148 2.85 23.68 1.79
N PRO A 149 3.35 22.61 1.15
CA PRO A 149 4.73 22.61 0.74
C PRO A 149 4.94 23.87 -0.11
N ALA A 150 6.03 24.60 0.15
CA ALA A 150 6.49 25.59 -0.80
C ALA A 150 6.56 24.86 -2.14
N GLN A 151 5.86 25.36 -3.17
CA GLN A 151 5.81 24.67 -4.46
C GLN A 151 7.26 24.32 -4.82
N PRO A 152 7.61 23.03 -4.97
CA PRO A 152 8.87 22.75 -5.62
C PRO A 152 8.79 23.44 -6.97
N ALA A 153 9.83 24.20 -7.33
CA ALA A 153 10.02 24.62 -8.72
C ALA A 153 9.66 23.41 -9.59
N GLY A 154 8.85 23.63 -10.63
CA GLY A 154 8.29 22.57 -11.45
C GLY A 154 9.33 21.50 -11.82
N PRO A 155 8.90 20.28 -12.23
CA PRO A 155 9.80 19.16 -12.50
C PRO A 155 11.07 19.69 -13.16
N PRO A 156 12.28 19.41 -12.60
CA PRO A 156 13.50 20.00 -13.15
C PRO A 156 13.44 19.79 -14.64
N GLU A 157 13.43 20.88 -15.41
CA GLU A 157 13.33 20.77 -16.85
C GLU A 157 14.31 19.69 -17.29
N PRO A 158 13.88 18.72 -18.13
CA PRO A 158 14.78 17.68 -18.57
C PRO A 158 15.99 18.39 -19.14
N LYS A 159 17.10 18.39 -18.39
CA LYS A 159 18.36 18.97 -18.85
C LYS A 159 18.63 18.21 -20.12
N SER A 160 18.49 18.89 -21.26
CA SER A 160 18.76 18.33 -22.57
C SER A 160 20.07 17.58 -22.45
N GLU A 161 20.02 16.25 -22.51
CA GLU A 161 21.22 15.43 -22.34
C GLU A 161 22.20 15.93 -23.39
N PRO A 162 23.42 16.38 -23.01
CA PRO A 162 24.38 16.86 -23.98
C PRO A 162 24.57 15.76 -25.00
N ALA A 163 24.29 16.07 -26.27
CA ALA A 163 24.40 15.13 -27.37
C ALA A 163 25.67 14.30 -27.20
N ARG A 164 25.50 12.99 -26.97
CA ARG A 164 26.62 12.06 -26.77
C ARG A 164 27.59 12.27 -27.92
N ARG A 165 28.76 12.87 -27.63
CA ARG A 165 29.82 13.00 -28.63
C ARG A 165 30.12 11.61 -29.17
N PRO A 166 30.22 11.41 -30.50
CA PRO A 166 30.60 10.12 -31.04
C PRO A 166 31.94 9.71 -30.43
N ARG A 167 31.98 8.51 -29.83
CA ARG A 167 33.23 7.93 -29.32
C ARG A 167 34.22 7.89 -30.48
N LYS A 168 35.31 8.64 -30.40
CA LYS A 168 36.41 8.53 -31.36
C LYS A 168 36.86 7.07 -31.37
N ALA A 169 36.84 6.45 -32.55
CA ALA A 169 37.37 5.12 -32.75
C ALA A 169 38.84 5.09 -32.29
N ARG A 170 39.18 4.19 -31.38
CA ARG A 170 40.59 3.97 -31.00
C ARG A 170 41.33 3.47 -32.25
N PRO A 171 42.50 4.04 -32.60
CA PRO A 171 43.30 3.51 -33.69
C PRO A 171 43.77 2.09 -33.34
N ARG A 172 43.64 1.16 -34.29
CA ARG A 172 44.24 -0.18 -34.21
C ARG A 172 45.75 -0.03 -34.01
N ALA A 173 46.25 -0.43 -32.84
CA ALA A 173 47.68 -0.52 -32.59
C ALA A 173 48.26 -1.58 -33.54
N GLN A 174 49.11 -1.13 -34.49
CA GLN A 174 49.96 -2.01 -35.27
C GLN A 174 50.98 -2.67 -34.35
N ALA A 175 50.90 -3.99 -34.23
CA ALA A 175 51.95 -4.80 -33.64
C ALA A 175 53.22 -4.67 -34.50
N ARG A 176 54.23 -3.97 -34.00
CA ARG A 176 55.60 -4.07 -34.49
C ARG A 176 56.46 -4.63 -33.38
N GLY A 177 56.84 -5.90 -33.57
CA GLY A 177 57.79 -6.58 -32.71
C GLY A 177 59.15 -5.87 -32.73
N ARG A 178 59.69 -5.62 -31.55
CA ARG A 178 61.13 -5.45 -31.35
C ARG A 178 61.51 -6.10 -30.03
N ALA A 179 62.22 -7.23 -30.16
CA ALA A 179 62.88 -7.90 -29.07
C ALA A 179 63.98 -6.99 -28.50
N ARG A 180 63.95 -6.78 -27.18
CA ARG A 180 65.15 -6.45 -26.40
C ARG A 180 65.10 -7.22 -25.09
N ARG A 181 66.05 -8.17 -24.99
CA ARG A 181 66.43 -8.86 -23.76
C ARG A 181 66.86 -7.83 -22.73
N LEU A 182 66.25 -7.87 -21.54
CA LEU A 182 66.93 -7.49 -20.30
C LEU A 182 66.70 -8.61 -19.27
N ARG A 183 67.81 -8.97 -18.64
CA ARG A 183 68.02 -10.09 -17.73
C ARG A 183 67.51 -9.73 -16.33
N GLY A 184 67.05 -10.75 -15.62
CA GLY A 184 67.26 -10.90 -14.17
C GLY A 184 66.17 -10.35 -13.26
N GLY A 185 65.53 -11.25 -12.50
CA GLY A 185 64.63 -10.89 -11.41
C GLY A 185 63.54 -11.93 -11.18
N LEU A 186 63.93 -13.10 -10.68
CA LEU A 186 63.08 -14.24 -10.33
C LEU A 186 62.37 -13.97 -8.99
N ILE A 187 61.03 -13.86 -8.97
CA ILE A 187 60.19 -14.27 -7.83
C ILE A 187 58.90 -14.91 -8.41
N PRO A 188 58.52 -16.13 -8.00
CA PRO A 188 57.53 -16.96 -8.69
C PRO A 188 56.06 -16.55 -8.43
N ALA A 189 55.24 -16.78 -9.44
CA ALA A 189 53.78 -16.71 -9.38
C ALA A 189 53.22 -17.99 -8.74
N GLY A 190 52.34 -17.83 -7.77
CA GLY A 190 51.64 -18.94 -7.13
C GLY A 190 50.67 -18.47 -6.05
N LEU A 191 49.68 -17.67 -6.42
CA LEU A 191 48.48 -17.52 -5.59
C LEU A 191 47.24 -17.33 -6.47
N LEU A 192 46.91 -18.40 -7.19
CA LEU A 192 45.56 -18.67 -7.67
C LEU A 192 45.11 -19.94 -6.97
N ALA A 193 43.88 -19.89 -6.46
CA ALA A 193 43.07 -21.00 -5.96
C ALA A 193 43.49 -21.65 -4.62
N GLY A 194 42.61 -21.52 -3.63
CA GLY A 194 42.56 -22.47 -2.52
C GLY A 194 42.29 -21.89 -1.14
N ILE A 195 41.12 -21.27 -0.90
CA ILE A 195 40.52 -21.24 0.45
C ILE A 195 39.01 -21.48 0.29
N ILE A 196 38.67 -22.73 0.01
CA ILE A 196 37.43 -23.37 0.47
C ILE A 196 37.88 -24.40 1.50
N LEU A 197 37.21 -24.37 2.67
CA LEU A 197 37.34 -25.25 3.85
C LEU A 197 38.53 -24.99 4.78
N LEU A 198 38.26 -24.28 5.87
CA LEU A 198 38.59 -24.66 7.25
C LEU A 198 38.04 -23.58 8.21
N LEU A 199 36.73 -23.59 8.42
CA LEU A 199 36.19 -23.20 9.73
C LEU A 199 35.86 -24.49 10.48
N PRO A 200 36.25 -24.63 11.76
CA PRO A 200 35.86 -25.77 12.57
C PRO A 200 34.34 -25.83 12.71
N GLU A 201 33.76 -27.01 12.50
CA GLU A 201 32.37 -27.29 12.86
C GLU A 201 32.16 -26.94 14.34
N SER A 202 31.14 -26.12 14.58
CA SER A 202 30.63 -25.93 15.93
C SER A 202 29.98 -27.24 16.39
N PRO A 203 30.24 -27.72 17.63
CA PRO A 203 29.64 -28.96 18.11
C PRO A 203 28.11 -28.87 18.14
N PRO A 204 27.39 -29.98 17.91
CA PRO A 204 25.94 -29.98 17.97
C PRO A 204 25.49 -29.57 19.37
N GLY A 205 24.66 -28.52 19.43
CA GLY A 205 23.96 -28.15 20.66
C GLY A 205 23.05 -29.28 21.13
N PRO A 206 22.79 -29.38 22.45
CA PRO A 206 22.03 -30.48 23.04
C PRO A 206 20.64 -30.58 22.41
N ALA A 207 20.26 -31.81 22.07
CA ALA A 207 18.95 -32.14 21.52
C ALA A 207 17.82 -31.60 22.41
N ASP A 208 16.90 -30.85 21.80
CA ASP A 208 15.64 -30.47 22.45
C ASP A 208 14.91 -31.74 22.94
N PRO A 209 14.40 -31.77 24.18
CA PRO A 209 13.61 -32.89 24.67
C PRO A 209 12.32 -33.06 23.85
N PRO A 210 11.83 -34.31 23.70
CA PRO A 210 10.64 -34.58 22.89
C PRO A 210 9.43 -33.86 23.49
N ARG A 211 8.79 -33.02 22.68
CA ARG A 211 7.51 -32.40 23.04
C ARG A 211 6.47 -33.51 23.29
N PRO A 212 5.75 -33.49 24.42
CA PRO A 212 4.69 -34.46 24.68
C PRO A 212 3.57 -34.30 23.65
N GLY A 213 3.20 -35.42 23.03
CA GLY A 213 2.15 -35.49 22.03
C GLY A 213 0.79 -35.13 22.63
N LEU A 214 0.12 -34.14 22.03
CA LEU A 214 -1.33 -34.06 22.11
C LEU A 214 -1.93 -35.00 21.07
N ALA A 215 -2.25 -36.17 21.60
CA ALA A 215 -3.43 -36.98 21.31
C ALA A 215 -4.29 -36.51 20.12
N ALA A 216 -4.38 -37.41 19.16
CA ALA A 216 -5.50 -37.52 18.25
C ALA A 216 -6.83 -37.44 19.01
N SER A 217 -7.59 -36.37 18.81
CA SER A 217 -9.05 -36.43 18.85
C SER A 217 -9.52 -36.39 17.39
N ARG A 218 -9.70 -37.58 16.83
CA ARG A 218 -10.31 -37.78 15.51
C ARG A 218 -11.39 -38.83 15.69
N ALA A 219 -12.50 -38.42 16.29
CA ALA A 219 -13.74 -39.17 16.33
C ALA A 219 -14.91 -38.17 16.41
N ALA A 220 -15.96 -38.46 15.63
CA ALA A 220 -17.27 -37.79 15.56
C ALA A 220 -17.37 -36.47 14.76
N SER A 221 -17.57 -36.61 13.44
CA SER A 221 -18.77 -36.07 12.77
C SER A 221 -18.85 -36.61 11.34
N ARG A 222 -19.53 -37.76 11.18
CA ARG A 222 -20.10 -38.14 9.87
C ARG A 222 -21.34 -37.26 9.66
N GLY A 223 -21.14 -36.07 9.12
CA GLY A 223 -22.20 -35.27 8.50
C GLY A 223 -22.24 -35.57 7.01
N ALA A 224 -23.34 -36.16 6.54
CA ALA A 224 -23.58 -36.44 5.13
C ALA A 224 -23.55 -35.15 4.30
N PHE A 225 -22.66 -35.09 3.31
CA PHE A 225 -22.68 -34.07 2.27
C PHE A 225 -23.82 -34.41 1.28
N PRO A 226 -24.79 -33.53 1.00
CA PRO A 226 -25.73 -33.76 -0.08
C PRO A 226 -24.99 -33.68 -1.42
N LEU A 227 -25.23 -34.67 -2.28
CA LEU A 227 -24.73 -34.68 -3.66
C LEU A 227 -25.22 -33.44 -4.41
N PRO A 228 -24.40 -32.85 -5.31
CA PRO A 228 -24.82 -31.73 -6.12
C PRO A 228 -25.96 -32.15 -7.06
N LEU A 229 -27.03 -31.34 -7.09
CA LEU A 229 -28.17 -31.54 -7.99
C LEU A 229 -27.74 -31.47 -9.45
N PRO A 230 -28.29 -32.32 -10.34
CA PRO A 230 -28.00 -32.25 -11.76
C PRO A 230 -28.53 -30.94 -12.38
N PRO A 231 -27.90 -30.42 -13.45
CA PRO A 231 -28.32 -29.20 -14.12
C PRO A 231 -29.71 -29.35 -14.75
N PRO A 232 -30.49 -28.25 -14.88
CA PRO A 232 -31.81 -28.29 -15.48
C PRO A 232 -31.75 -28.71 -16.96
N THR A 233 -32.63 -29.62 -17.35
CA THR A 233 -32.76 -30.12 -18.72
C THR A 233 -33.23 -28.99 -19.65
N PRO A 234 -32.55 -28.72 -20.76
CA PRO A 234 -32.93 -27.64 -21.67
C PRO A 234 -34.27 -27.96 -22.38
N PRO A 235 -35.08 -26.93 -22.70
CA PRO A 235 -36.48 -27.07 -23.12
C PRO A 235 -36.71 -27.76 -24.48
N HIS A 236 -35.67 -28.16 -25.21
CA HIS A 236 -35.78 -28.84 -26.50
C HIS A 236 -35.83 -30.37 -26.43
N LEU A 237 -35.68 -30.97 -25.23
CA LEU A 237 -35.68 -32.43 -25.03
C LEU A 237 -37.01 -33.01 -24.49
N LEU A 238 -38.04 -32.18 -24.26
CA LEU A 238 -39.40 -32.65 -23.95
C LEU A 238 -40.17 -32.95 -25.25
N ARG A 239 -39.72 -33.95 -26.03
CA ARG A 239 -40.58 -34.57 -27.05
C ARG A 239 -41.40 -35.68 -26.38
N ARG A 240 -42.71 -35.44 -26.26
CA ARG A 240 -43.70 -36.49 -25.94
C ARG A 240 -43.63 -37.60 -27.00
N PRO A 241 -43.70 -38.89 -26.63
CA PRO A 241 -44.02 -39.92 -27.60
C PRO A 241 -45.46 -39.70 -28.10
N ALA A 242 -45.59 -39.66 -29.43
CA ALA A 242 -46.85 -39.79 -30.12
C ALA A 242 -47.05 -41.27 -30.48
N GLY A 243 -48.24 -41.81 -30.20
CA GLY A 243 -48.66 -43.15 -30.64
C GLY A 243 -48.29 -44.26 -29.67
#